data_AF-A0A8S7CVG8-F1
#
_entry.id   AF-A0A8S7CVG8-F1
#
_cell.length_a   1.000
_cell.length_b   1.000
_cell.length_c   1.000
_cell.angle_alpha   90.00
_cell.angle_beta   90.00
_cell.angle_gamma   90.00
#
_symmetry.space_group_name_H-M   'P 1'
#
loop_
_entity.id
_entity.type
_entity.pdbx_description
1 polymer ?
#
loop_
_entity_poly.entity_id
_entity_poly.type
_entity_poly.pdbx_seq_one_letter_code
_entity_poly.pdbx_strand_id
1 'polypeptide(L)'
;MYKNNNMKGKKEKLQTEANKAWNNIFSRINNNKAYRNVIVCNEWFTFSNFYEWFIDNYVEGWQLDKDIVGDGTTYGPQHCIYVPKEVNLLFRKVKTTYSKGVTKNGSGYQAQITINSNNMKLGTYPTVQEAENAYLNARYNRIEELKIIYPRIAHIL
;
A
#
# COMPACT_ATOMS: atom_id res chain seq x y z
N MET A 1 -12.38 1.94 -20.67
CA MET A 1 -11.69 3.15 -20.19
C MET A 1 -10.73 3.64 -21.25
N TYR A 2 -10.93 4.85 -21.79
CA TYR A 2 -9.98 5.46 -22.71
C TYR A 2 -9.01 6.33 -21.91
N LYS A 3 -7.71 6.03 -21.98
CA LYS A 3 -6.65 6.84 -21.35
C LYS A 3 -5.72 7.38 -22.43
N ASN A 4 -5.25 8.61 -22.26
CA ASN A 4 -4.46 9.34 -23.25
C ASN A 4 -3.03 9.58 -22.76
N ASN A 5 -2.05 8.96 -23.43
CA ASN A 5 -0.64 9.30 -23.21
C ASN A 5 -0.21 10.43 -24.17
N ASN A 6 -0.56 11.67 -23.81
CA ASN A 6 -0.24 12.86 -24.59
C ASN A 6 1.23 13.32 -24.48
N MET A 7 2.09 12.56 -23.78
CA MET A 7 3.53 12.81 -23.69
C MET A 7 4.36 11.72 -24.38
N LYS A 8 3.73 10.81 -25.13
CA LYS A 8 4.43 9.71 -25.82
C LYS A 8 5.53 10.25 -26.73
N GLY A 9 6.74 9.70 -26.61
CA GLY A 9 7.91 10.09 -27.41
C GLY A 9 8.69 11.29 -26.87
N LYS A 10 8.21 11.98 -25.83
CA LYS A 10 9.03 12.95 -25.08
C LYS A 10 10.10 12.22 -24.27
N LYS A 11 11.10 12.97 -23.78
CA LYS A 11 12.21 12.48 -22.96
C LYS A 11 12.36 13.34 -21.71
N GLU A 12 11.33 13.33 -20.88
CA GLU A 12 11.34 14.07 -19.62
C GLU A 12 11.96 13.24 -18.49
N LYS A 13 12.47 13.92 -17.45
CA LYS A 13 12.99 13.27 -16.24
C LYS A 13 11.88 12.41 -15.59
N LEU A 14 12.21 11.23 -15.09
CA LEU A 14 11.25 10.31 -14.44
C LEU A 14 10.05 9.87 -15.30
N GLN A 15 10.00 10.22 -16.58
CA GLN A 15 8.85 9.91 -17.43
C GLN A 15 8.62 8.42 -17.59
N THR A 16 9.70 7.63 -17.59
CA THR A 16 9.62 6.18 -17.71
C THR A 16 9.00 5.57 -16.46
N GLU A 17 9.40 6.04 -15.28
CA GLU A 17 8.92 5.64 -13.96
C GLU A 17 7.44 6.03 -13.80
N ALA A 18 7.10 7.26 -14.17
CA ALA A 18 5.73 7.75 -14.19
C ALA A 18 4.85 6.91 -15.13
N ASN A 19 5.31 6.65 -16.35
CA ASN A 19 4.55 5.84 -17.32
C ASN A 19 4.35 4.40 -16.81
N LYS A 20 5.36 3.80 -16.15
CA LYS A 20 5.22 2.50 -15.49
C LYS A 20 4.16 2.55 -14.38
N ALA A 21 4.24 3.52 -13.47
CA ALA A 21 3.29 3.67 -12.36
C ALA A 21 1.86 3.90 -12.87
N TRP A 22 1.69 4.81 -13.83
CA TRP A 22 0.41 5.11 -14.47
C TRP A 22 -0.18 3.87 -15.15
N ASN A 23 0.60 3.14 -15.94
CA ASN A 23 0.14 1.90 -16.58
C ASN A 23 -0.27 0.83 -15.55
N ASN A 24 0.44 0.74 -14.42
CA ASN A 24 0.12 -0.20 -13.36
C ASN A 24 -1.25 0.07 -12.71
N ILE A 25 -1.66 1.34 -12.56
CA ILE A 25 -3.00 1.70 -12.05
C ILE A 25 -4.08 1.06 -12.93
N PHE A 26 -4.05 1.35 -14.23
CA PHE A 26 -5.06 0.84 -15.16
C PHE A 26 -4.97 -0.66 -15.35
N SER A 27 -3.78 -1.25 -15.33
CA SER A 27 -3.62 -2.71 -15.40
C SER A 27 -4.28 -3.39 -14.20
N ARG A 28 -4.12 -2.87 -12.98
CA ARG A 28 -4.78 -3.41 -11.77
C ARG A 28 -6.30 -3.34 -11.91
N ILE A 29 -6.83 -2.20 -12.34
CA ILE A 29 -8.28 -2.00 -12.48
C ILE A 29 -8.88 -2.95 -13.54
N ASN A 30 -8.22 -3.09 -14.68
CA ASN A 30 -8.75 -3.90 -15.78
C ASN A 30 -8.62 -5.41 -15.54
N ASN A 31 -7.59 -5.85 -14.80
CA ASN A 31 -7.21 -7.26 -14.73
C ASN A 31 -7.44 -7.92 -13.36
N ASN A 32 -7.75 -7.15 -12.31
CA ASN A 32 -7.91 -7.69 -10.95
C ASN A 32 -9.33 -7.50 -10.41
N LYS A 33 -10.02 -8.61 -10.13
CA LYS A 33 -11.37 -8.61 -9.54
C LYS A 33 -11.46 -7.85 -8.22
N ALA A 34 -10.38 -7.78 -7.43
CA ALA A 34 -10.33 -7.01 -6.19
C ALA A 34 -10.44 -5.48 -6.43
N TYR A 35 -10.19 -5.02 -7.65
CA TYR A 35 -10.25 -3.62 -8.05
C TYR A 35 -11.56 -3.26 -8.78
N ARG A 36 -12.58 -4.12 -8.76
CA ARG A 36 -13.85 -3.92 -9.49
C ARG A 36 -14.58 -2.61 -9.16
N ASN A 37 -14.42 -2.12 -7.93
CA ASN A 37 -15.06 -0.87 -7.45
C ASN A 37 -14.05 0.28 -7.38
N VAL A 38 -12.83 0.08 -7.89
CA VAL A 38 -11.79 1.09 -7.85
C VAL A 38 -11.88 1.97 -9.08
N ILE A 39 -11.90 3.28 -8.87
CA ILE A 39 -11.96 4.29 -9.92
C ILE A 39 -10.66 5.10 -9.99
N VAL A 40 -10.49 5.84 -11.08
CA VAL A 40 -9.41 6.82 -11.28
C VAL A 40 -10.07 8.17 -11.47
N CYS A 41 -9.53 9.24 -10.86
CA CYS A 41 -10.03 10.59 -11.11
C CYS A 41 -9.89 10.95 -12.60
N ASN A 42 -10.81 11.78 -13.10
CA ASN A 42 -10.88 12.13 -14.53
C ASN A 42 -9.56 12.72 -15.04
N GLU A 43 -8.88 13.51 -14.22
CA GLU A 43 -7.62 14.17 -14.59
C GLU A 43 -6.51 13.16 -14.90
N TRP A 44 -6.43 12.05 -14.15
CA TRP A 44 -5.40 11.03 -14.32
C TRP A 44 -5.64 10.10 -15.52
N PHE A 45 -6.72 10.28 -16.30
CA PHE A 45 -6.83 9.67 -17.62
C PHE A 45 -5.91 10.31 -18.66
N THR A 46 -5.44 11.53 -18.40
CA THR A 46 -4.42 12.20 -19.20
C THR A 46 -3.06 12.04 -18.52
N PHE A 47 -2.09 11.46 -19.23
CA PHE A 47 -0.81 11.10 -18.62
C PHE A 47 -0.02 12.31 -18.09
N SER A 48 -0.04 13.45 -18.79
CA SER A 48 0.64 14.68 -18.31
C SER A 48 0.14 15.15 -16.95
N ASN A 49 -1.18 15.09 -16.68
CA ASN A 49 -1.74 15.47 -15.38
C ASN A 49 -1.27 14.52 -14.26
N PHE A 50 -1.23 13.21 -14.53
CA PHE A 50 -0.64 12.26 -13.57
C PHE A 50 0.85 12.51 -13.38
N TYR A 51 1.58 12.79 -14.47
CA TYR A 51 3.02 13.04 -14.47
C TYR A 51 3.37 14.28 -13.63
N GLU A 52 2.59 15.36 -13.73
CA GLU A 52 2.73 16.57 -12.91
C GLU A 52 2.59 16.27 -11.42
N TRP A 53 1.60 15.49 -11.02
CA TRP A 53 1.51 15.03 -9.62
C TRP A 53 2.67 14.09 -9.25
N PHE A 54 3.06 13.20 -10.17
CA PHE A 54 4.08 12.19 -9.91
C PHE A 54 5.45 12.81 -9.61
N ILE A 55 5.87 13.86 -10.33
CA ILE A 55 7.20 14.45 -10.15
C ILE A 55 7.41 15.02 -8.73
N ASP A 56 6.36 15.53 -8.10
CA ASP A 56 6.43 16.09 -6.75
C ASP A 56 6.33 15.03 -5.65
N ASN A 57 5.68 13.90 -5.95
CA ASN A 57 5.32 12.88 -4.96
C ASN A 57 6.18 11.62 -5.04
N TYR A 58 6.82 11.35 -6.18
CA TYR A 58 7.59 10.14 -6.38
C TYR A 58 8.79 10.08 -5.45
N VAL A 59 8.99 8.89 -4.87
CA VAL A 59 10.17 8.53 -4.11
C VAL A 59 10.68 7.21 -4.68
N GLU A 60 11.96 7.18 -5.03
CA GLU A 60 12.57 5.97 -5.58
C GLU A 60 12.44 4.79 -4.59
N GLY A 61 12.06 3.63 -5.12
CA GLY A 61 11.82 2.42 -4.32
C GLY A 61 10.49 2.38 -3.54
N TRP A 62 9.74 3.48 -3.49
CA TRP A 62 8.44 3.52 -2.81
C TRP A 62 7.29 3.09 -3.73
N GLN A 63 6.17 2.69 -3.15
CA GLN A 63 5.00 2.17 -3.84
C GLN A 63 3.86 3.19 -3.79
N LEU A 64 3.24 3.45 -4.94
CA LEU A 64 1.99 4.20 -5.03
C LEU A 64 0.85 3.38 -4.42
N ASP A 65 0.18 3.97 -3.44
CA ASP A 65 -0.91 3.32 -2.71
C ASP A 65 -2.10 4.27 -2.51
N LYS A 66 -3.33 3.73 -2.59
CA LYS A 66 -4.59 4.48 -2.43
C LYS A 66 -5.32 4.17 -1.11
N ASP A 67 -4.89 3.12 -0.43
CA ASP A 67 -5.62 2.49 0.67
C ASP A 67 -5.23 3.07 2.04
N ILE A 68 -4.18 3.90 2.09
CA ILE A 68 -3.65 4.48 3.32
C ILE A 68 -4.26 5.84 3.65
N VAL A 69 -4.32 6.76 2.68
CA VAL A 69 -4.82 8.14 2.90
C VAL A 69 -6.22 8.37 2.34
N GLY A 70 -6.63 7.61 1.34
CA GLY A 70 -7.92 7.77 0.67
C GLY A 70 -9.04 6.89 1.24
N ASP A 71 -10.13 6.84 0.47
CA ASP A 71 -11.29 5.97 0.69
C ASP A 71 -10.99 4.47 0.43
N GLY A 72 -9.80 4.16 -0.11
CA GLY A 72 -9.42 2.83 -0.56
C GLY A 72 -10.05 2.41 -1.90
N THR A 73 -10.78 3.30 -2.56
CA THR A 73 -11.50 3.04 -3.81
C THR A 73 -11.13 3.99 -4.94
N THR A 74 -10.42 5.08 -4.68
CA THR A 74 -10.11 6.09 -5.69
C THR A 74 -8.61 6.27 -5.88
N TYR A 75 -8.12 6.18 -7.12
CA TYR A 75 -6.80 6.71 -7.49
C TYR A 75 -6.95 8.19 -7.88
N GLY A 76 -6.22 9.05 -7.19
CA GLY A 76 -6.20 10.48 -7.47
C GLY A 76 -5.26 11.23 -6.51
N PRO A 77 -4.97 12.51 -6.75
CA PRO A 77 -3.94 13.24 -6.03
C PRO A 77 -4.19 13.36 -4.51
N GLN A 78 -5.45 13.36 -4.09
CA GLN A 78 -5.86 13.44 -2.68
C GLN A 78 -6.01 12.07 -2.00
N HIS A 79 -6.05 10.99 -2.79
CA HIS A 79 -6.31 9.63 -2.30
C HIS A 79 -5.07 8.75 -2.35
N CYS A 80 -4.02 9.19 -3.04
CA CYS A 80 -2.81 8.43 -3.26
C CYS A 80 -1.61 9.03 -2.54
N ILE A 81 -0.72 8.14 -2.12
CA ILE A 81 0.56 8.49 -1.54
C ILE A 81 1.61 7.46 -1.95
N TYR A 82 2.87 7.89 -2.07
CA TYR A 82 3.99 6.96 -2.13
C TYR A 82 4.38 6.56 -0.71
N VAL A 83 4.53 5.26 -0.47
CA VAL A 83 5.00 4.72 0.81
C VAL A 83 6.03 3.62 0.62
N PRO A 84 6.92 3.37 1.60
CA PRO A 84 7.77 2.19 1.60
C PRO A 84 6.95 0.90 1.51
N LYS A 85 7.49 -0.13 0.87
CA LYS A 85 6.84 -1.45 0.73
C LYS A 85 6.39 -2.02 2.08
N GLU A 86 7.18 -1.83 3.13
CA GLU A 86 6.83 -2.33 4.46
C GLU A 86 5.65 -1.61 5.10
N VAL A 87 5.51 -0.31 4.87
CA VAL A 87 4.34 0.47 5.30
C VAL A 87 3.12 -0.05 4.57
N ASN A 88 3.19 -0.20 3.24
CA ASN A 88 2.07 -0.75 2.47
C ASN A 88 1.63 -2.13 3.01
N LEU A 89 2.58 -3.05 3.22
CA LEU A 89 2.27 -4.38 3.76
C LEU A 89 1.64 -4.32 5.17
N LEU A 90 2.10 -3.42 6.04
CA LEU A 90 1.60 -3.27 7.40
C LEU A 90 0.17 -2.74 7.44
N PHE A 91 -0.22 -1.87 6.52
CA PHE A 91 -1.57 -1.28 6.43
C PHE A 91 -2.52 -2.05 5.52
N ARG A 92 -1.99 -2.93 4.64
CA ARG A 92 -2.80 -3.76 3.74
C ARG A 92 -3.90 -4.52 4.49
N LYS A 93 -5.14 -4.37 4.03
CA LYS A 93 -6.29 -5.16 4.47
C LYS A 93 -6.24 -6.54 3.82
N VAL A 94 -6.31 -7.61 4.62
CA VAL A 94 -6.27 -8.99 4.13
C VAL A 94 -7.46 -9.73 4.73
N LYS A 95 -8.22 -10.44 3.90
CA LYS A 95 -9.27 -11.34 4.37
C LYS A 95 -8.61 -12.63 4.86
N THR A 96 -8.66 -12.88 6.16
CA THR A 96 -8.10 -14.06 6.82
C THR A 96 -9.20 -14.81 7.56
N THR A 97 -8.95 -16.09 7.90
CA THR A 97 -9.88 -16.91 8.70
C THR A 97 -10.04 -16.36 10.12
N TYR A 98 -8.94 -15.87 10.71
CA TYR A 98 -8.90 -15.17 11.98
C TYR A 98 -8.65 -13.68 11.70
N SER A 99 -7.89 -12.99 12.54
CA SER A 99 -7.39 -11.63 12.28
C SER A 99 -6.06 -11.63 11.53
N LYS A 100 -5.71 -10.47 10.95
CA LYS A 100 -4.40 -10.27 10.29
C LYS A 100 -3.29 -10.59 11.29
N GLY A 101 -2.32 -11.40 10.86
CA GLY A 101 -1.20 -11.80 11.70
C GLY A 101 -1.49 -12.97 12.64
N VAL A 102 -2.68 -13.57 12.60
CA VAL A 102 -3.05 -14.74 13.41
C VAL A 102 -3.26 -15.97 12.52
N THR A 103 -2.67 -17.10 12.92
CA THR A 103 -2.82 -18.40 12.25
C THR A 103 -3.03 -19.52 13.28
N LYS A 104 -3.71 -20.61 12.90
CA LYS A 104 -3.84 -21.79 13.76
C LYS A 104 -2.46 -22.44 13.92
N ASN A 105 -2.14 -22.88 15.14
CA ASN A 105 -0.90 -23.61 15.42
C ASN A 105 -1.12 -24.67 16.51
N GLY A 106 -1.21 -25.93 16.12
CA GLY A 106 -1.55 -27.04 17.03
C GLY A 106 -2.90 -26.80 17.72
N SER A 107 -2.92 -26.92 19.05
CA SER A 107 -4.11 -26.60 19.86
C SER A 107 -4.38 -25.09 19.99
N GLY A 108 -3.38 -24.23 19.78
CA GLY A 108 -3.46 -22.79 19.96
C GLY A 108 -3.50 -21.97 18.66
N TYR A 109 -3.12 -20.70 18.77
CA TYR A 109 -3.10 -19.70 17.71
C TYR A 109 -1.79 -18.92 17.78
N GLN A 110 -1.05 -18.89 16.68
CA GLN A 110 0.21 -18.18 16.58
C GLN A 110 -0.01 -16.76 16.07
N ALA A 111 0.57 -15.79 16.78
CA ALA A 111 0.70 -14.43 16.33
C ALA A 111 2.01 -14.26 15.55
N GLN A 112 1.98 -13.54 14.43
CA GLN A 112 3.14 -13.29 13.58
C GLN A 112 3.05 -11.95 12.84
N ILE A 113 4.20 -11.32 12.63
CA ILE A 113 4.33 -10.05 11.90
C ILE A 113 5.48 -10.14 10.91
N THR A 114 5.34 -9.50 9.74
CA THR A 114 6.43 -9.42 8.77
C THR A 114 7.15 -8.09 8.90
N ILE A 115 8.44 -8.11 9.21
CA ILE A 115 9.33 -6.95 9.31
C ILE A 115 10.55 -7.21 8.44
N ASN A 116 10.95 -6.25 7.59
CA ASN A 116 12.09 -6.41 6.68
C ASN A 116 12.04 -7.69 5.82
N SER A 117 10.84 -8.06 5.37
CA SER A 117 10.54 -9.30 4.63
C SER A 117 10.71 -10.61 5.43
N ASN A 118 11.07 -10.55 6.71
CA ASN A 118 11.14 -11.70 7.61
C ASN A 118 9.84 -11.85 8.39
N ASN A 119 9.26 -13.05 8.38
CA ASN A 119 8.07 -13.36 9.17
C ASN A 119 8.50 -13.76 10.59
N MET A 120 8.30 -12.84 11.54
CA MET A 120 8.63 -13.02 12.95
C MET A 120 7.45 -13.65 13.70
N LYS A 121 7.74 -14.69 14.48
CA LYS A 121 6.77 -15.33 15.38
C LYS A 121 6.74 -14.56 16.70
N LEU A 122 5.55 -14.15 17.12
CA LEU A 122 5.34 -13.35 18.34
C LEU A 122 4.93 -14.21 19.54
N GLY A 123 4.56 -15.46 19.30
CA GLY A 123 4.12 -16.41 20.32
C GLY A 123 2.98 -17.30 19.81
N THR A 124 2.63 -18.32 20.59
CA THR A 124 1.42 -19.13 20.39
C THR A 124 0.57 -19.04 21.64
N TYR A 125 -0.71 -18.76 21.46
CA TYR A 125 -1.66 -18.43 22.52
C TYR A 125 -2.85 -19.39 22.50
N PRO A 126 -3.50 -19.65 23.65
CA PRO A 126 -4.69 -20.49 23.72
C PRO A 126 -5.86 -20.00 22.87
N THR A 127 -6.06 -18.68 22.76
CA THR A 127 -7.19 -18.07 22.07
C THR A 127 -6.79 -17.20 20.88
N VAL A 128 -7.72 -17.00 19.95
CA VAL A 128 -7.56 -16.04 18.83
C VAL A 128 -7.34 -14.62 19.36
N GLN A 129 -8.09 -14.22 20.39
CA GLN A 129 -8.06 -12.87 20.95
C GLN A 129 -6.70 -12.54 21.59
N GLU A 130 -6.08 -13.49 22.31
CA GLU A 130 -4.74 -13.28 22.87
C GLU A 130 -3.67 -13.17 21.77
N ALA A 131 -3.75 -14.00 20.73
CA ALA A 131 -2.86 -13.90 19.58
C ALA A 131 -3.05 -12.59 18.81
N GLU A 132 -4.28 -12.11 18.70
CA GLU A 132 -4.60 -10.83 18.08
C GLU A 132 -4.02 -9.67 18.89
N ASN A 133 -4.19 -9.67 20.22
CA ASN A 133 -3.60 -8.67 21.11
C ASN A 133 -2.07 -8.63 20.97
N ALA A 134 -1.41 -9.79 20.91
CA ALA A 134 0.03 -9.86 20.69
C ALA A 134 0.45 -9.26 19.33
N TYR A 135 -0.30 -9.56 18.27
CA TYR A 135 -0.08 -8.95 16.95
C TYR A 135 -0.30 -7.43 16.97
N LEU A 136 -1.38 -6.94 17.61
CA LEU A 136 -1.71 -5.52 17.69
C LEU A 136 -0.63 -4.73 18.44
N ASN A 137 -0.13 -5.27 19.55
CA ASN A 137 0.99 -4.67 20.29
C ASN A 137 2.26 -4.59 19.44
N ALA A 138 2.63 -5.68 18.75
CA ALA A 138 3.79 -5.67 17.85
C ALA A 138 3.61 -4.71 16.66
N ARG A 139 2.40 -4.63 16.11
CA ARG A 139 2.05 -3.69 15.03
C ARG A 139 2.16 -2.24 15.51
N TYR A 140 1.67 -1.92 16.71
CA TYR A 140 1.77 -0.59 17.29
C TYR A 140 3.24 -0.17 17.45
N ASN A 141 4.07 -1.01 18.07
CA ASN A 141 5.50 -0.73 18.22
C ASN A 141 6.19 -0.53 16.86
N ARG A 142 5.84 -1.34 15.86
CA ARG A 142 6.41 -1.19 14.52
C ARG A 142 5.98 0.13 13.85
N ILE A 143 4.74 0.59 14.08
CA ILE A 143 4.28 1.90 13.57
C ILE A 143 5.12 3.03 14.19
N GLU A 144 5.37 2.99 15.49
CA GLU A 144 6.19 4.01 16.18
C GLU A 144 7.63 4.04 15.66
N GLU A 145 8.24 2.87 15.40
CA GLU A 145 9.54 2.79 14.73
C GLU A 145 9.51 3.38 13.32
N LEU A 146 8.47 3.06 12.54
CA LEU A 146 8.33 3.54 11.15
C LEU A 146 8.15 5.05 11.08
N LYS A 147 7.52 5.69 12.07
CA LYS A 147 7.45 7.16 12.18
C LYS A 147 8.83 7.82 12.27
N ILE A 148 9.74 7.18 13.00
CA ILE A 148 11.12 7.66 13.16
C ILE A 148 11.93 7.41 11.88
N ILE A 149 11.77 6.23 11.27
CA ILE A 149 12.49 5.87 10.03
C ILE A 149 12.01 6.72 8.84
N TYR A 150 10.72 7.03 8.77
CA TYR A 150 10.10 7.74 7.65
C TYR A 150 9.39 9.03 8.08
N PRO A 151 10.15 10.06 8.51
CA PRO A 151 9.56 11.30 9.02
C PRO A 151 8.65 12.00 8.00
N ARG A 152 8.90 11.83 6.69
CA ARG A 152 8.07 12.38 5.60
C ARG A 152 6.60 11.92 5.66
N ILE A 153 6.34 10.72 6.17
CA ILE A 153 4.99 10.12 6.26
C ILE A 153 4.56 9.86 7.69
N ALA A 154 5.29 10.34 8.70
CA ALA A 154 4.96 10.10 10.11
C ALA A 154 3.56 10.59 10.51
N HIS A 155 3.04 11.63 9.83
CA HIS A 155 1.71 12.18 10.07
C HIS A 155 0.54 11.29 9.60
N ILE A 156 0.81 10.26 8.78
CA ILE A 156 -0.20 9.31 8.30
C ILE A 156 -0.03 7.90 8.90
N LEU A 157 1.02 7.68 9.69
CA LEU A 157 1.31 6.42 10.37
C LEU A 157 0.70 6.44 11.77
#